data_AF-A0A1H8DL37-F1
#
_entry.id   AF-A0A1H8DL37-F1
#
_cell.length_a   1.000
_cell.length_b   1.000
_cell.length_c   1.000
_cell.angle_alpha   90.00
_cell.angle_beta   90.00
_cell.angle_gamma   90.00
#
_symmetry.space_group_name_H-M   'P 1'
#
loop_
_entity.id
_entity.type
_entity.pdbx_description
1 polymer ?
#
loop_
_entity_poly.entity_id
_entity_poly.type
_entity_poly.pdbx_seq_one_letter_code
_entity_poly.pdbx_strand_id
1 'polypeptide(L)'
;MLFFTVIYSISKFLIIGVMLFQFGTILMTEKPNEQILKFSNGLSAYIYQIIQFLSFNSEQRPFPFSKWPNGTQQINTNSSDHLADQ
;
A
#
# COMPACT_ATOMS: atom_id res chain seq x y z
N MET A 1 -6.14 12.89 13.91
CA MET A 1 -5.90 13.70 12.70
C MET A 1 -4.44 14.14 12.58
N LEU A 2 -3.90 14.98 13.47
CA LEU A 2 -2.49 15.47 13.37
C LEU A 2 -1.44 14.34 13.31
N PHE A 3 -1.59 13.31 14.15
CA PHE A 3 -0.71 12.13 14.14
C PHE A 3 -0.64 11.46 12.76
N PHE A 4 -1.79 11.22 12.12
CA PHE A 4 -1.85 10.62 10.80
C PHE A 4 -1.38 11.57 9.69
N THR A 5 -1.54 12.89 9.86
CA THR A 5 -0.96 13.89 8.94
C THR A 5 0.57 13.85 8.95
N VAL A 6 1.20 13.69 10.13
CA VAL A 6 2.66 13.53 10.24
C VAL A 6 3.11 12.25 9.55
N ILE A 7 2.44 11.13 9.82
CA ILE A 7 2.73 9.85 9.17
C ILE A 7 2.56 9.95 7.66
N TYR A 8 1.50 10.58 7.17
CA TYR A 8 1.26 10.82 5.75
C TYR A 8 2.42 11.58 5.11
N SER A 9 2.92 12.62 5.78
CA SER A 9 4.08 13.39 5.31
C SER A 9 5.33 12.51 5.20
N ILE A 10 5.63 11.70 6.22
CA ILE A 10 6.77 10.77 6.22
C ILE A 10 6.61 9.72 5.10
N SER A 11 5.43 9.14 4.93
CA SER A 11 5.12 8.17 3.86
C SER A 11 5.33 8.75 2.47
N LYS A 12 4.97 10.03 2.27
CA LYS A 12 5.23 10.74 1.01
C LYS A 12 6.73 10.90 0.76
N PHE A 13 7.52 11.28 1.77
CA PHE A 13 8.97 11.34 1.66
C PHE A 13 9.58 9.95 1.37
N LEU A 14 9.06 8.90 1.99
CA LEU A 14 9.47 7.52 1.74
C LEU A 14 9.23 7.11 0.28
N ILE A 15 8.08 7.42 -0.31
CA ILE A 15 7.80 7.13 -1.73
C ILE A 15 8.84 7.81 -2.63
N ILE A 16 9.15 9.09 -2.37
CA ILE A 16 10.14 9.83 -3.17
C ILE A 16 11.52 9.18 -3.02
N GLY A 17 11.92 8.80 -1.81
CA GLY A 17 13.17 8.10 -1.56
C GLY A 17 13.24 6.74 -2.28
N VAL A 18 12.17 5.95 -2.22
CA VAL A 18 12.06 4.67 -2.92
C VAL A 18 12.14 4.87 -4.43
N MET A 19 11.48 5.89 -4.97
CA MET A 19 11.52 6.20 -6.40
C MET A 19 12.93 6.58 -6.87
N LEU A 20 13.64 7.43 -6.11
CA LEU A 20 15.02 7.80 -6.40
C LEU A 20 15.96 6.59 -6.32
N PHE A 21 15.79 5.74 -5.30
CA PHE A 21 16.57 4.52 -5.15
C PHE A 21 16.32 3.55 -6.30
N GLN A 22 15.06 3.36 -6.69
CA GLN A 22 14.68 2.52 -7.83
C GLN A 22 15.29 3.04 -9.12
N PHE A 23 15.26 4.36 -9.33
CA PHE A 23 15.88 5.01 -10.48
C PHE A 23 17.39 4.76 -10.54
N GLY A 24 18.10 4.93 -9.42
CA GLY A 24 19.53 4.59 -9.33
C GLY A 24 19.82 3.11 -9.58
N THR A 25 18.97 2.23 -9.06
CA THR A 25 19.11 0.77 -9.25
C THR A 25 18.88 0.37 -10.72
N ILE A 26 17.90 0.98 -11.39
CA ILE A 26 17.64 0.74 -12.82
C ILE A 26 18.84 1.18 -13.67
N LEU A 27 19.49 2.29 -13.31
CA LEU A 27 20.69 2.78 -14.00
C LEU A 27 21.87 1.80 -13.90
N MET A 28 21.97 1.04 -12.80
CA MET A 28 23.06 0.09 -12.56
C MET A 28 22.74 -1.35 -13.00
N THR A 29 21.51 -1.81 -12.77
CA THR A 29 21.10 -3.23 -12.87
C THR A 29 20.13 -3.49 -14.02
N GLU A 30 19.65 -2.44 -14.71
CA GLU A 30 18.64 -2.47 -15.80
C GLU A 30 17.28 -3.10 -15.43
N LYS A 31 17.17 -3.68 -14.23
CA LYS A 31 15.97 -4.35 -13.74
C LYS A 31 15.49 -3.73 -12.44
N PRO A 32 14.19 -3.40 -12.34
CA PRO A 32 13.58 -2.97 -11.09
C PRO A 32 13.57 -4.12 -10.07
N ASN A 33 13.92 -3.83 -8.80
CA ASN A 33 13.81 -4.81 -7.73
C ASN A 33 12.32 -5.05 -7.38
N GLU A 34 11.84 -6.28 -7.57
CA GLU A 34 10.46 -6.67 -7.29
C GLU A 34 10.08 -6.49 -5.81
N GLN A 35 11.04 -6.65 -4.90
CA GLN A 35 10.81 -6.53 -3.46
C GLN A 35 10.53 -5.07 -3.07
N ILE A 36 11.24 -4.13 -3.69
CA ILE A 36 11.02 -2.69 -3.53
C ILE A 36 9.69 -2.26 -4.16
N LEU A 37 9.34 -2.85 -5.31
CA LEU A 37 8.07 -2.61 -5.98
C LEU A 37 6.87 -3.10 -5.14
N LYS A 38 6.99 -4.28 -4.52
CA LYS A 38 5.97 -4.81 -3.59
C LYS A 38 5.81 -3.92 -2.36
N PHE A 39 6.92 -3.41 -1.82
CA PHE A 39 6.89 -2.48 -0.69
C PHE A 39 6.23 -1.13 -1.06
N SER A 40 6.59 -0.53 -2.20
CA SER A 40 6.02 0.74 -2.64
C SER A 40 4.52 0.64 -2.94
N ASN A 41 4.08 -0.50 -3.46
CA ASN A 41 2.65 -0.79 -3.66
C ASN A 41 1.91 -0.84 -2.31
N GLY A 42 2.44 -1.56 -1.32
CA GLY A 42 1.87 -1.57 0.04
C GLY A 42 1.85 -0.18 0.68
N LEU A 43 2.92 0.60 0.50
CA LEU A 43 3.00 1.97 1.01
C LEU A 43 1.97 2.90 0.36
N SER A 44 1.70 2.73 -0.93
CA SER A 44 0.69 3.50 -1.66
C SER A 44 -0.72 3.18 -1.17
N ALA A 45 -1.03 1.90 -0.96
CA ALA A 45 -2.29 1.46 -0.36
C ALA A 45 -2.46 1.96 1.08
N TYR A 46 -1.37 2.00 1.85
CA TYR A 46 -1.35 2.57 3.20
C TYR A 46 -1.68 4.06 3.20
N ILE A 47 -1.07 4.84 2.30
CA ILE A 47 -1.36 6.26 2.12
C ILE A 47 -2.84 6.47 1.78
N TYR A 48 -3.41 5.65 0.90
CA TYR A 48 -4.83 5.73 0.57
C TYR A 48 -5.72 5.53 1.80
N GLN A 49 -5.42 4.53 2.65
CA GLN A 49 -6.15 4.33 3.91
C GLN A 49 -6.04 5.54 4.85
N ILE A 50 -4.86 6.18 4.93
CA ILE A 50 -4.69 7.41 5.74
C ILE A 50 -5.59 8.52 5.22
N ILE A 51 -5.64 8.74 3.89
CA ILE A 51 -6.48 9.78 3.28
C ILE A 51 -7.96 9.48 3.55
N GLN A 52 -8.42 8.24 3.36
CA GLN A 52 -9.80 7.83 3.64
C GLN A 52 -10.19 8.10 5.10
N PHE A 53 -9.30 7.80 6.04
CA PHE A 53 -9.49 8.08 7.47
C PHE A 53 -9.52 9.59 7.76
N LEU A 54 -8.59 10.38 7.18
CA LEU A 54 -8.53 11.83 7.36
C LEU A 54 -9.75 12.56 6.77
N SER A 55 -10.27 12.05 5.65
CA SER A 55 -11.45 12.59 4.97
C SER A 55 -12.78 12.14 5.58
N PHE A 56 -12.76 11.41 6.70
CA PHE A 56 -13.96 10.82 7.32
C PHE A 56 -14.77 9.89 6.40
N ASN A 57 -14.20 9.48 5.26
CA ASN A 57 -14.82 8.51 4.35
C ASN A 57 -14.76 7.08 4.91
N SER A 58 -13.85 6.83 5.86
CA SER A 58 -13.74 5.56 6.55
C SER A 58 -13.36 5.74 8.01
N GLU A 59 -14.02 5.00 8.90
CA GLU A 59 -13.68 4.94 10.33
C GLU A 59 -12.55 3.93 10.62
N GLN A 60 -12.09 3.20 9.59
CA GLN A 60 -11.06 2.18 9.73
C GLN A 60 -9.70 2.83 9.97
N ARG A 61 -9.12 2.58 11.15
CA ARG A 61 -7.82 3.13 11.55
C ARG A 61 -6.69 2.41 10.80
N PRO A 62 -5.79 3.12 10.09
CA PRO A 62 -4.71 2.46 9.35
C PRO A 62 -3.67 1.83 10.30
N PHE A 63 -2.75 1.02 9.75
CA PHE A 63 -1.66 0.38 10.50
C PHE A 63 -0.97 1.36 11.48
N PRO A 64 -0.65 0.93 12.73
CA PRO A 64 -0.62 -0.45 13.25
C PRO A 64 -1.95 -1.00 13.78
N PHE A 65 -3.03 -0.23 13.73
CA PHE A 65 -4.34 -0.65 14.27
C PHE A 65 -5.09 -1.62 13.35
N SER A 66 -4.71 -1.66 12.07
CA SER A 66 -5.22 -2.59 11.07
C SER A 66 -4.05 -3.30 10.36
N LYS A 67 -4.34 -4.41 9.68
CA LYS A 67 -3.33 -5.14 8.89
C LYS A 67 -2.66 -4.23 7.85
N TRP A 68 -1.35 -4.39 7.69
CA TRP A 68 -0.61 -3.77 6.60
C TRP A 68 -1.25 -4.18 5.26
N PRO A 69 -1.55 -3.24 4.36
CA PRO A 69 -2.09 -3.57 3.05
C PRO A 69 -0.99 -4.24 2.24
N ASN A 70 -1.02 -5.58 2.19
CA ASN A 70 -0.24 -6.31 1.21
C ASN A 70 -0.84 -6.00 -0.16
N GLY A 71 -0.01 -5.52 -1.10
CA GLY A 71 -0.42 -5.18 -2.47
C GLY A 71 -1.02 -6.35 -3.27
N THR A 72 -1.13 -7.54 -2.67
CA THR A 72 -2.05 -8.57 -3.11
C THR A 72 -3.45 -8.20 -2.61
N GLN A 73 -4.22 -7.56 -3.51
CA GLN A 73 -5.67 -7.66 -3.48
C GLN A 73 -5.99 -9.13 -3.17
N GLN A 74 -6.40 -9.44 -1.95
CA GLN A 74 -7.06 -10.70 -1.66
C GLN A 74 -8.39 -10.54 -2.38
N ILE A 75 -8.39 -10.87 -3.68
CA ILE A 75 -9.61 -11.19 -4.39
C ILE A 75 -10.09 -12.41 -3.61
N ASN A 76 -11.04 -12.17 -2.71
CA ASN A 76 -11.73 -13.22 -2.01
C ASN A 76 -12.49 -13.98 -3.11
N THR A 77 -11.86 -14.99 -3.70
CA THR A 77 -12.53 -15.94 -4.60
C THR A 77 -13.40 -16.84 -3.72
N ASN A 78 -14.36 -16.25 -3.02
CA ASN A 78 -15.37 -16.98 -2.26
C ASN A 78 -16.71 -16.89 -3.01
N SER A 79 -16.66 -17.12 -4.32
CA SER A 79 -17.83 -17.07 -5.20
C SER A 79 -17.85 -18.20 -6.24
N SER A 80 -17.02 -19.23 -6.08
CA SER A 80 -17.03 -20.42 -6.95
C SER A 80 -17.64 -21.68 -6.31
N ASP A 81 -18.03 -21.65 -5.03
CA ASP A 81 -18.57 -22.84 -4.33
C ASP A 81 -20.11 -22.95 -4.33
N HIS A 82 -20.83 -22.10 -5.09
CA HIS A 82 -22.31 -22.11 -5.09
C HIS A 82 -22.95 -22.38 -6.47
N LEU A 83 -22.24 -23.07 -7.38
CA LEU A 83 -22.80 -23.48 -8.69
C LEU A 83 -22.63 -24.97 -9.02
N ALA A 84 -22.17 -25.82 -8.09
CA ALA A 84 -21.87 -27.23 -8.39
C ALA A 84 -22.88 -28.27 -7.86
N ASP A 85 -23.94 -27.86 -7.14
CA ASP A 85 -24.96 -28.79 -6.64
C ASP A 85 -26.36 -28.47 -7.21
N GLN A 86 -26.45 -28.46 -8.54
CA GLN A 86 -27.66 -28.88 -9.25
C GLN A 86 -27.67 -30.40 -9.40
#